data_AF-A0A2X7ET28-F1
#
_entry.id   AF-A0A2X7ET28-F1
#
_cell.length_a   1.000
_cell.length_b   1.000
_cell.length_c   1.000
_cell.angle_alpha   90.00
_cell.angle_beta   90.00
_cell.angle_gamma   90.00
#
_symmetry.space_group_name_H-M   'P 1'
#
loop_
_entity.id
_entity.type
_entity.pdbx_description
1 polymer ?
#
loop_
_entity_poly.entity_id
_entity_poly.type
_entity_poly.pdbx_seq_one_letter_code
_entity_poly.pdbx_strand_id
1 'polypeptide(L)'
;MEIRIMLFILMMMVMPVSYAACYSELSVQHNLVVQGDFALTQTQMATYEHNFNDSSCVSTNTITPMSPSDIIVGLYNDTIKLNLHFEWTNKNNITLSNNQTSFTSGYSVTVTPAASNAKVNVSAGGGGSVMINGVATLSSASSSTRGSAAVQFLLCLLGGKSWDACVNSYRNALAQNAGVYSFNLTLSYNPITTTCKPDDLLITLDSIPVSQLPATGNKATINSKQGDIILRCKNLLGQQNQTSRKMQVYLSSSDLLTNSNTILKGAEDNGVGFILESNGSPVTLLNITNSSKGYTNLKEVAAKSKLTDTTVSIPITASYYVYDTNKVKSGVLEATALINVKYD
;
A
#
# COMPACT_ATOMS: atom_id res chain seq x y z
N MET A 1 -7.67 -45.83 -14.12
CA MET A 1 -8.25 -44.73 -13.33
C MET A 1 -9.69 -44.41 -13.76
N GLU A 2 -10.47 -45.40 -14.23
CA GLU A 2 -11.80 -45.13 -14.82
C GLU A 2 -12.96 -45.83 -14.11
N ILE A 3 -12.68 -46.82 -13.26
CA ILE A 3 -13.73 -47.56 -12.54
C ILE A 3 -14.10 -46.92 -11.19
N ARG A 4 -13.28 -45.98 -10.68
CA ARG A 4 -13.55 -45.29 -9.39
C ARG A 4 -14.44 -44.05 -9.51
N ILE A 5 -14.60 -43.48 -10.71
CA ILE A 5 -15.45 -42.29 -10.92
C ILE A 5 -16.93 -42.70 -11.12
N MET A 6 -17.21 -43.86 -11.73
CA MET A 6 -18.59 -44.35 -11.87
C MET A 6 -19.26 -44.73 -10.53
N LEU A 7 -18.49 -45.22 -9.54
CA LEU A 7 -19.03 -45.57 -8.22
C LEU A 7 -19.42 -44.33 -7.39
N PHE A 8 -18.81 -43.17 -7.65
CA PHE A 8 -19.16 -41.91 -6.97
C PHE A 8 -20.46 -41.30 -7.51
N ILE A 9 -20.77 -41.55 -8.79
CA ILE A 9 -22.01 -41.10 -9.45
C ILE A 9 -23.21 -41.98 -9.03
N LEU A 10 -23.00 -43.29 -8.78
CA LEU A 10 -24.08 -44.19 -8.39
C LEU A 10 -24.48 -44.07 -6.90
N MET A 11 -23.57 -43.67 -6.01
CA MET A 11 -23.89 -43.45 -4.58
C MET A 11 -24.59 -42.11 -4.28
N MET A 12 -24.74 -41.21 -5.26
CA MET A 12 -25.49 -39.95 -5.10
C MET A 12 -26.98 -40.06 -5.45
N MET A 13 -27.48 -41.23 -5.88
CA MET A 13 -28.90 -41.43 -6.25
C MET A 13 -29.83 -41.81 -5.08
N VAL A 14 -29.35 -41.84 -3.84
CA VAL A 14 -30.20 -42.18 -2.69
C VAL A 14 -29.98 -41.20 -1.54
N MET A 15 -30.40 -39.95 -1.72
CA MET A 15 -30.71 -39.07 -0.58
C MET A 15 -32.02 -38.32 -0.87
N PRO A 16 -32.84 -38.07 0.17
CA PRO A 16 -34.15 -37.45 0.00
C PRO A 16 -34.01 -36.10 -0.69
N VAL A 17 -34.77 -35.93 -1.76
CA VAL A 17 -34.97 -34.67 -2.46
C VAL A 17 -35.64 -33.71 -1.48
N SER A 18 -34.85 -32.92 -0.75
CA SER A 18 -35.35 -31.71 -0.11
C SER A 18 -35.54 -30.67 -1.21
N TYR A 19 -36.80 -30.44 -1.58
CA TYR A 19 -37.19 -29.33 -2.43
C TYR A 19 -36.89 -28.03 -1.68
N ALA A 20 -36.16 -27.10 -2.31
CA ALA A 20 -35.91 -25.79 -1.72
C ALA A 20 -37.27 -25.10 -1.53
N ALA A 21 -37.59 -24.73 -0.30
CA ALA A 21 -38.85 -24.06 0.05
C ALA A 21 -38.71 -22.54 0.15
N CYS A 22 -37.56 -21.99 -0.21
CA CYS A 22 -37.32 -20.55 -0.31
C CYS A 22 -36.87 -20.27 -1.74
N TYR A 23 -37.35 -19.17 -2.33
CA TYR A 23 -37.16 -18.81 -3.74
C TYR A 23 -36.75 -17.35 -3.97
N SER A 24 -36.65 -16.53 -2.93
CA SER A 24 -36.28 -15.12 -3.10
C SER A 24 -34.80 -14.95 -3.44
N GLU A 25 -34.48 -13.93 -4.23
CA GLU A 25 -33.12 -13.44 -4.42
C GLU A 25 -32.95 -12.14 -3.61
N LEU A 26 -32.14 -12.19 -2.55
CA LEU A 26 -31.89 -11.04 -1.68
C LEU A 26 -30.39 -10.70 -1.67
N SER A 27 -30.09 -9.41 -1.68
CA SER A 27 -28.72 -8.92 -1.57
C SER A 27 -28.61 -7.78 -0.56
N VAL A 28 -27.59 -7.82 0.27
CA VAL A 28 -27.23 -6.73 1.17
C VAL A 28 -25.87 -6.15 0.78
N GLN A 29 -25.71 -4.84 0.92
CA GLN A 29 -24.44 -4.17 0.69
C GLN A 29 -23.78 -3.78 2.01
N HIS A 30 -22.50 -4.08 2.13
CA HIS A 30 -21.62 -3.57 3.18
C HIS A 30 -20.54 -2.66 2.61
N ASN A 31 -20.02 -1.77 3.44
CA ASN A 31 -18.95 -0.85 3.08
C ASN A 31 -17.72 -1.15 3.93
N LEU A 32 -16.57 -1.33 3.28
CA LEU A 32 -15.27 -1.49 3.91
C LEU A 32 -14.35 -0.36 3.44
N VAL A 33 -13.94 0.48 4.38
CA VAL A 33 -12.90 1.48 4.17
C VAL A 33 -11.59 0.92 4.69
N VAL A 34 -10.63 0.73 3.80
CA VAL A 34 -9.25 0.37 4.16
C VAL A 34 -8.60 1.62 4.73
N GLN A 35 -8.17 1.51 5.99
CA GLN A 35 -7.72 2.65 6.79
C GLN A 35 -6.32 3.12 6.35
N GLY A 36 -5.97 4.36 6.68
CA GLY A 36 -4.67 4.93 6.32
C GLY A 36 -3.48 4.22 6.97
N ASP A 37 -3.67 3.60 8.13
CA ASP A 37 -2.67 2.80 8.84
C ASP A 37 -2.41 1.42 8.21
N PHE A 38 -3.20 1.02 7.20
CA PHE A 38 -2.99 -0.19 6.43
C PHE A 38 -1.58 -0.25 5.80
N ALA A 39 -0.98 0.89 5.48
CA ALA A 39 0.41 0.96 5.03
C ALA A 39 1.41 0.40 6.05
N LEU A 40 1.09 0.46 7.35
CA LEU A 40 1.90 -0.10 8.43
C LEU A 40 1.56 -1.58 8.68
N THR A 41 0.28 -1.88 8.89
CA THR A 41 -0.15 -3.22 9.34
C THR A 41 -0.10 -4.23 8.21
N GLN A 42 -0.34 -3.79 6.97
CA GLN A 42 -0.51 -4.63 5.78
C GLN A 42 -1.58 -5.72 5.97
N THR A 43 -2.46 -5.54 6.95
CA THR A 43 -3.57 -6.42 7.23
C THR A 43 -4.68 -5.62 7.89
N GLN A 44 -5.91 -5.83 7.45
CA GLN A 44 -7.10 -5.28 8.08
C GLN A 44 -8.21 -6.31 8.00
N MET A 45 -8.90 -6.55 9.11
CA MET A 45 -10.01 -7.48 9.18
C MET A 45 -11.30 -6.72 9.49
N ALA A 46 -12.40 -7.11 8.86
CA ALA A 46 -13.74 -6.66 9.20
C ALA A 46 -14.71 -7.84 9.18
N THR A 47 -15.67 -7.83 10.09
CA THR A 47 -16.72 -8.85 10.18
C THR A 47 -18.07 -8.19 10.04
N TYR A 48 -18.92 -8.79 9.23
CA TYR A 48 -20.27 -8.31 8.97
C TYR A 48 -21.28 -9.41 9.21
N GLU A 49 -22.48 -9.03 9.67
CA GLU A 49 -23.58 -9.93 9.92
C GLU A 49 -24.88 -9.28 9.43
N HIS A 50 -25.79 -10.09 8.91
CA HIS A 50 -27.08 -9.62 8.44
C HIS A 50 -28.17 -10.67 8.71
N ASN A 51 -29.37 -10.18 9.02
CA ASN A 51 -30.58 -11.01 9.14
C ASN A 51 -31.41 -10.90 7.85
N PHE A 52 -31.46 -11.99 7.09
CA PHE A 52 -32.29 -12.09 5.88
C PHE A 52 -33.71 -12.42 6.26
N ASN A 53 -34.67 -11.71 5.65
CA ASN A 53 -36.10 -11.98 5.79
C ASN A 53 -36.67 -12.41 4.44
N ASP A 54 -37.06 -13.67 4.33
CA ASP A 54 -37.60 -14.27 3.13
C ASP A 54 -38.95 -14.95 3.45
N SER A 55 -40.03 -14.26 3.11
CA SER A 55 -41.39 -14.75 3.28
C SER A 55 -41.73 -15.94 2.38
N SER A 56 -40.91 -16.24 1.37
CA SER A 56 -41.12 -17.40 0.52
C SER A 56 -40.76 -18.72 1.21
N CYS A 57 -40.01 -18.69 2.32
CA CYS A 57 -39.63 -19.85 3.12
C CYS A 57 -40.83 -20.48 3.86
N VAL A 58 -41.63 -21.28 3.15
CA VAL A 58 -42.91 -21.82 3.64
C VAL A 58 -42.85 -23.21 4.28
N SER A 59 -41.69 -23.87 4.25
CA SER A 59 -41.51 -25.17 4.89
C SER A 59 -40.08 -25.34 5.41
N THR A 60 -39.82 -26.45 6.11
CA THR A 60 -38.49 -26.78 6.62
C THR A 60 -37.48 -26.74 5.48
N ASN A 61 -36.46 -25.89 5.63
CA ASN A 61 -35.47 -25.68 4.59
C ASN A 61 -34.07 -25.58 5.18
N THR A 62 -33.06 -25.85 4.37
CA THR A 62 -31.66 -25.76 4.77
C THR A 62 -30.97 -24.72 3.91
N ILE A 63 -30.52 -23.64 4.54
CA ILE A 63 -29.67 -22.63 3.91
C ILE A 63 -28.21 -23.07 4.08
N THR A 64 -27.49 -23.23 2.98
CA THR A 64 -26.07 -23.61 3.02
C THR A 64 -25.18 -22.42 2.64
N PRO A 65 -24.18 -22.08 3.48
CA PRO A 65 -23.10 -21.18 3.10
C PRO A 65 -22.23 -21.80 2.01
N MET A 66 -21.94 -21.03 0.96
CA MET A 66 -21.07 -21.47 -0.13
C MET A 66 -19.68 -20.91 0.06
N SER A 67 -18.64 -21.73 -0.14
CA SER A 67 -17.25 -21.29 0.05
C SER A 67 -16.96 -20.04 -0.80
N PRO A 68 -16.66 -18.89 -0.17
CA PRO A 68 -16.32 -17.70 -0.92
C PRO A 68 -14.94 -17.88 -1.55
N SER A 69 -14.68 -17.15 -2.64
CA SER A 69 -13.37 -17.13 -3.29
C SER A 69 -12.64 -15.85 -2.90
N ASP A 70 -11.31 -15.92 -2.87
CA ASP A 70 -10.48 -14.74 -2.72
C ASP A 70 -10.58 -13.85 -3.95
N ILE A 71 -10.54 -12.54 -3.73
CA ILE A 71 -10.71 -11.54 -4.78
C ILE A 71 -9.54 -10.56 -4.72
N ILE A 72 -8.86 -10.40 -5.84
CA ILE A 72 -7.82 -9.40 -6.02
C ILE A 72 -8.44 -8.16 -6.66
N VAL A 73 -8.43 -7.07 -5.92
CA VAL A 73 -8.96 -5.77 -6.34
C VAL A 73 -7.82 -4.87 -6.80
N GLY A 74 -7.95 -4.31 -7.99
CA GLY A 74 -7.06 -3.27 -8.51
C GLY A 74 -7.67 -1.88 -8.33
N LEU A 75 -6.90 -0.96 -7.75
CA LEU A 75 -7.27 0.43 -7.53
C LEU A 75 -6.27 1.35 -8.22
N TYR A 76 -6.71 2.55 -8.60
CA TYR A 76 -5.88 3.58 -9.25
C TYR A 76 -5.11 3.02 -10.46
N ASN A 77 -5.85 2.51 -11.46
CA ASN A 77 -5.36 1.83 -12.65
C ASN A 77 -4.48 0.62 -12.31
N ASP A 78 -4.95 -0.20 -11.36
CA ASP A 78 -4.31 -1.43 -10.87
C ASP A 78 -2.90 -1.23 -10.29
N THR A 79 -2.51 0.01 -9.97
CA THR A 79 -1.23 0.32 -9.31
C THR A 79 -1.21 -0.16 -7.87
N ILE A 80 -2.37 -0.15 -7.21
CA ILE A 80 -2.56 -0.72 -5.88
C ILE A 80 -3.41 -1.97 -6.03
N LYS A 81 -2.89 -3.10 -5.54
CA LYS A 81 -3.60 -4.38 -5.57
C LYS A 81 -3.83 -4.88 -4.15
N LEU A 82 -5.08 -5.14 -3.81
CA LEU A 82 -5.48 -5.66 -2.51
C LEU A 82 -6.06 -7.06 -2.68
N ASN A 83 -5.56 -8.02 -1.91
CA ASN A 83 -6.13 -9.35 -1.79
C ASN A 83 -7.17 -9.35 -0.66
N LEU A 84 -8.39 -9.74 -1.00
CA LEU A 84 -9.50 -9.90 -0.08
C LEU A 84 -9.74 -11.39 0.13
N HIS A 85 -9.46 -11.88 1.35
CA HIS A 85 -9.77 -13.22 1.78
C HIS A 85 -11.08 -13.22 2.58
N PHE A 86 -12.03 -14.05 2.21
CA PHE A 86 -13.36 -14.09 2.83
C PHE A 86 -13.57 -15.41 3.57
N GLU A 87 -14.15 -15.35 4.76
CA GLU A 87 -14.57 -16.55 5.49
C GLU A 87 -15.96 -16.35 6.11
N TRP A 88 -16.77 -17.41 6.14
CA TRP A 88 -18.00 -17.39 6.91
C TRP A 88 -17.71 -17.39 8.41
N THR A 89 -18.42 -16.56 9.17
CA THR A 89 -18.35 -16.61 10.65
C THR A 89 -18.89 -17.93 11.18
N ASN A 90 -19.85 -18.52 10.47
CA ASN A 90 -20.36 -19.87 10.70
C ASN A 90 -20.49 -20.63 9.37
N LYS A 91 -19.71 -21.70 9.21
CA LYS A 91 -19.68 -22.55 7.99
C LYS A 91 -20.78 -23.61 7.99
N ASN A 92 -21.54 -23.76 9.06
CA ASN A 92 -22.58 -24.77 9.18
C ASN A 92 -23.83 -24.40 8.38
N ASN A 93 -24.57 -25.43 7.97
CA ASN A 93 -25.90 -25.26 7.42
C ASN A 93 -26.84 -24.64 8.46
N ILE A 94 -27.71 -23.75 8.00
CA ILE A 94 -28.77 -23.16 8.81
C ILE A 94 -30.07 -23.89 8.48
N THR A 95 -30.61 -24.63 9.44
CA THR A 95 -31.91 -25.29 9.30
C THR A 95 -33.01 -24.35 9.76
N LEU A 96 -33.92 -24.02 8.84
CA LEU A 96 -35.14 -23.27 9.10
C LEU A 96 -36.24 -24.25 9.50
N SER A 97 -36.91 -23.98 10.61
CA SER A 97 -38.12 -24.70 10.99
C SER A 97 -39.29 -24.30 10.09
N ASN A 98 -40.40 -25.06 10.14
CA ASN A 98 -41.60 -24.72 9.38
C ASN A 98 -42.07 -23.29 9.67
N ASN A 99 -42.39 -22.53 8.62
CA ASN A 99 -42.75 -21.10 8.67
C ASN A 99 -41.70 -20.16 9.29
N GLN A 100 -40.44 -20.58 9.44
CA GLN A 100 -39.37 -19.68 9.84
C GLN A 100 -38.86 -18.91 8.60
N THR A 101 -39.23 -17.64 8.51
CA THR A 101 -38.94 -16.78 7.35
C THR A 101 -37.69 -15.92 7.52
N SER A 102 -36.93 -16.09 8.60
CA SER A 102 -35.74 -15.27 8.85
C SER A 102 -34.57 -16.07 9.39
N PHE A 103 -33.36 -15.68 8.98
CA PHE A 103 -32.11 -16.24 9.49
C PHE A 103 -30.97 -15.24 9.39
N THR A 104 -30.01 -15.42 10.30
CA THR A 104 -28.83 -14.58 10.39
C THR A 104 -27.61 -15.33 9.84
N SER A 105 -26.78 -14.62 9.09
CA SER A 105 -25.48 -15.11 8.64
C SER A 105 -24.50 -13.96 8.53
N GLY A 106 -23.21 -14.27 8.59
CA GLY A 106 -22.14 -13.27 8.55
C GLY A 106 -20.86 -13.82 7.96
N TYR A 107 -20.00 -12.91 7.52
CA TYR A 107 -18.70 -13.23 6.98
C TYR A 107 -17.65 -12.25 7.51
N SER A 108 -16.41 -12.72 7.59
CA SER A 108 -15.23 -11.88 7.77
C SER A 108 -14.53 -11.68 6.44
N VAL A 109 -13.89 -10.53 6.29
CA VAL A 109 -13.00 -10.21 5.19
C VAL A 109 -11.66 -9.76 5.77
N THR A 110 -10.59 -10.36 5.28
CA THR A 110 -9.21 -9.98 5.60
C THR A 110 -8.59 -9.37 4.35
N VAL A 111 -8.19 -8.10 4.46
CA VAL A 111 -7.51 -7.33 3.41
C VAL A 111 -6.01 -7.46 3.60
N THR A 112 -5.28 -7.77 2.54
CA THR A 112 -3.81 -7.81 2.52
C THR A 112 -3.29 -7.23 1.20
N PRO A 113 -2.04 -6.74 1.12
CA PRO A 113 -1.43 -6.40 -0.16
C PRO A 113 -1.32 -7.64 -1.05
N ALA A 114 -1.69 -7.51 -2.33
CA ALA A 114 -1.45 -8.54 -3.32
C ALA A 114 -0.05 -8.36 -3.96
N ALA A 115 0.50 -9.44 -4.51
CA ALA A 115 1.75 -9.38 -5.27
C ALA A 115 1.60 -8.47 -6.51
N SER A 116 2.69 -7.79 -6.91
CA SER A 116 2.69 -6.86 -8.05
C SER A 116 2.26 -7.51 -9.37
N ASN A 117 2.60 -8.79 -9.57
CA ASN A 117 2.24 -9.60 -10.73
C ASN A 117 0.88 -10.29 -10.61
N ALA A 118 0.15 -10.12 -9.51
CA ALA A 118 -1.14 -10.76 -9.32
C ALA A 118 -2.17 -10.26 -10.35
N LYS A 119 -2.99 -11.17 -10.88
CA LYS A 119 -4.06 -10.86 -11.83
C LYS A 119 -5.23 -10.24 -11.08
N VAL A 120 -5.66 -9.06 -11.51
CA VAL A 120 -6.81 -8.36 -10.93
C VAL A 120 -8.11 -9.05 -11.37
N ASN A 121 -8.98 -9.35 -10.39
CA ASN A 121 -10.32 -9.87 -10.64
C ASN A 121 -11.31 -8.74 -10.93
N VAL A 122 -11.21 -7.64 -10.17
CA VAL A 122 -12.09 -6.48 -10.23
C VAL A 122 -11.27 -5.20 -10.15
N SER A 123 -11.46 -4.26 -11.07
CA SER A 123 -10.72 -2.99 -11.12
C SER A 123 -11.63 -1.79 -10.89
N ALA A 124 -11.18 -0.83 -10.09
CA ALA A 124 -11.81 0.48 -9.93
C ALA A 124 -11.45 1.46 -11.06
N GLY A 125 -10.64 1.05 -12.05
CA GLY A 125 -10.02 1.98 -13.00
C GLY A 125 -9.22 3.03 -12.24
N GLY A 126 -9.31 4.30 -12.65
CA GLY A 126 -8.60 5.41 -11.97
C GLY A 126 -9.08 5.72 -10.55
N GLY A 127 -10.16 5.09 -10.07
CA GLY A 127 -10.74 5.34 -8.74
C GLY A 127 -10.09 4.56 -7.60
N GLY A 128 -10.37 5.00 -6.37
CA GLY A 128 -9.98 4.34 -5.12
C GLY A 128 -11.10 3.51 -4.49
N SER A 129 -12.21 3.29 -5.19
CA SER A 129 -13.38 2.58 -4.67
C SER A 129 -14.00 1.69 -5.73
N VAL A 130 -14.47 0.51 -5.32
CA VAL A 130 -15.17 -0.44 -6.20
C VAL A 130 -16.24 -1.21 -5.46
N MET A 131 -17.32 -1.52 -6.16
CA MET A 131 -18.37 -2.42 -5.68
C MET A 131 -18.11 -3.83 -6.20
N ILE A 132 -18.15 -4.80 -5.30
CA ILE A 132 -17.94 -6.22 -5.58
C ILE A 132 -19.22 -6.96 -5.23
N ASN A 133 -19.86 -7.54 -6.23
CA ASN A 133 -21.13 -8.24 -6.04
C ASN A 133 -20.89 -9.70 -5.63
N GLY A 134 -21.62 -10.18 -4.63
CA GLY A 134 -21.62 -11.58 -4.22
C GLY A 134 -20.31 -12.09 -3.62
N VAL A 135 -19.66 -11.28 -2.78
CA VAL A 135 -18.42 -11.70 -2.08
C VAL A 135 -18.64 -12.92 -1.18
N ALA A 136 -19.85 -13.09 -0.67
CA ALA A 136 -20.28 -14.25 0.07
C ALA A 136 -21.73 -14.55 -0.32
N THR A 137 -22.07 -15.81 -0.59
CA THR A 137 -23.40 -16.20 -1.06
C THR A 137 -23.89 -17.45 -0.34
N LEU A 138 -25.14 -17.43 0.09
CA LEU A 138 -25.89 -18.55 0.67
C LEU A 138 -26.95 -19.01 -0.33
N SER A 139 -27.31 -20.29 -0.27
CA SER A 139 -28.42 -20.80 -1.09
C SER A 139 -29.19 -21.89 -0.37
N SER A 140 -30.49 -21.95 -0.63
CA SER A 140 -31.35 -23.10 -0.25
C SER A 140 -31.31 -24.25 -1.26
N ALA A 141 -30.48 -24.16 -2.31
CA ALA A 141 -30.38 -25.18 -3.33
C ALA A 141 -29.85 -26.52 -2.77
N SER A 142 -30.36 -27.60 -3.35
CA SER A 142 -29.83 -28.95 -3.13
C SER A 142 -28.34 -29.03 -3.49
N SER A 143 -27.66 -30.04 -2.95
CA SER A 143 -26.24 -30.28 -3.27
C SER A 143 -25.99 -30.52 -4.76
N SER A 144 -26.93 -31.14 -5.48
CA SER A 144 -26.84 -31.39 -6.92
C SER A 144 -26.90 -30.09 -7.74
N THR A 145 -27.86 -29.21 -7.45
CA THR A 145 -27.99 -27.89 -8.11
C THR A 145 -26.81 -26.98 -7.79
N ARG A 146 -26.28 -27.04 -6.57
CA ARG A 146 -25.05 -26.29 -6.22
C ARG A 146 -23.83 -26.82 -6.95
N GLY A 147 -23.69 -28.14 -7.06
CA GLY A 147 -22.59 -28.77 -7.81
C GLY A 147 -22.59 -28.36 -9.29
N SER A 148 -23.76 -28.37 -9.94
CA SER A 148 -23.87 -27.96 -11.35
C SER A 148 -23.58 -26.47 -11.55
N ALA A 149 -24.10 -25.60 -10.67
CA ALA A 149 -23.80 -24.18 -10.71
C ALA A 149 -22.30 -23.90 -10.53
N ALA A 150 -21.63 -24.58 -9.59
CA ALA A 150 -20.19 -24.39 -9.35
C ALA A 150 -19.34 -24.78 -10.57
N VAL A 151 -19.71 -25.85 -11.28
CA VAL A 151 -19.04 -26.23 -12.54
C VAL A 151 -19.22 -25.16 -13.62
N GLN A 152 -20.43 -24.58 -13.75
CA GLN A 152 -20.67 -23.50 -14.71
C GLN A 152 -19.85 -22.24 -14.39
N PHE A 153 -19.70 -21.91 -13.10
CA PHE A 153 -18.86 -20.80 -12.65
C PHE A 153 -17.39 -21.01 -13.02
N LEU A 154 -16.85 -22.21 -12.74
CA LEU A 154 -15.46 -22.55 -13.10
C LEU A 154 -15.24 -22.49 -14.61
N LEU A 155 -16.16 -23.06 -15.41
CA LEU A 155 -16.09 -23.00 -16.87
C LEU A 155 -16.16 -21.55 -17.39
N CYS A 156 -16.95 -20.69 -16.77
CA CYS A 156 -17.03 -19.27 -17.12
C CYS A 156 -15.69 -18.54 -16.89
N LEU A 157 -15.04 -18.78 -15.74
CA LEU A 157 -13.73 -18.21 -15.42
C LEU A 157 -12.64 -18.72 -16.38
N LEU A 158 -12.63 -20.02 -16.66
CA LEU A 158 -11.70 -20.64 -17.61
C LEU A 158 -11.94 -20.16 -19.05
N GLY A 159 -13.18 -19.81 -19.39
CA GLY A 159 -13.56 -19.20 -20.65
C GLY A 159 -13.16 -17.72 -20.81
N GLY A 160 -12.44 -17.14 -19.84
CA GLY A 160 -11.90 -15.78 -19.92
C GLY A 160 -12.94 -14.67 -19.72
N LYS A 161 -14.14 -14.98 -19.24
CA LYS A 161 -15.17 -13.97 -18.94
C LYS A 161 -14.82 -13.18 -17.67
N SER A 162 -15.44 -12.00 -17.54
CA SER A 162 -15.27 -11.16 -16.34
C SER A 162 -15.87 -11.82 -15.10
N TRP A 163 -15.34 -11.47 -13.94
CA TRP A 163 -15.82 -11.95 -12.64
C TRP A 163 -17.33 -11.75 -12.47
N ASP A 164 -17.83 -10.54 -12.73
CA ASP A 164 -19.26 -10.22 -12.59
C ASP A 164 -20.15 -11.08 -13.51
N ALA A 165 -19.70 -11.35 -14.74
CA ALA A 165 -20.45 -12.20 -15.66
C ALA A 165 -20.53 -13.65 -15.13
N CYS A 166 -19.45 -14.15 -14.54
CA CYS A 166 -19.43 -15.49 -13.95
C CYS A 166 -20.26 -15.59 -12.68
N VAL A 167 -20.17 -14.60 -11.79
CA VAL A 167 -21.01 -14.53 -10.59
C VAL A 167 -22.49 -14.47 -10.95
N ASN A 168 -22.87 -13.66 -11.94
CA ASN A 168 -24.25 -13.60 -12.39
C ASN A 168 -24.72 -14.93 -13.01
N SER A 169 -23.89 -15.58 -13.82
CA SER A 169 -24.21 -16.91 -14.36
C SER A 169 -24.42 -17.94 -13.24
N TYR A 170 -23.58 -17.90 -12.22
CA TYR A 170 -23.68 -18.78 -11.06
C TYR A 170 -24.96 -18.55 -10.26
N ARG A 171 -25.26 -17.29 -9.94
CA ARG A 171 -26.49 -16.90 -9.23
C ARG A 171 -27.74 -17.31 -9.99
N ASN A 172 -27.78 -17.06 -11.31
CA ASN A 172 -28.91 -17.45 -12.15
C ASN A 172 -29.15 -18.96 -12.13
N ALA A 173 -28.09 -19.77 -12.14
CA ALA A 173 -28.20 -21.22 -12.07
C ALA A 173 -28.79 -21.72 -10.73
N LEU A 174 -28.47 -21.03 -9.63
CA LEU A 174 -29.02 -21.34 -8.31
C LEU A 174 -30.46 -20.85 -8.15
N ALA A 175 -30.72 -19.61 -8.56
CA ALA A 175 -32.01 -18.93 -8.43
C ALA A 175 -33.15 -19.65 -9.16
N GLN A 176 -32.84 -20.43 -10.20
CA GLN A 176 -33.84 -21.22 -10.94
C GLN A 176 -34.61 -22.21 -10.06
N ASN A 177 -34.00 -22.75 -9.01
CA ASN A 177 -34.59 -23.83 -8.21
C ASN A 177 -34.47 -23.58 -6.69
N ALA A 178 -34.05 -22.39 -6.27
CA ALA A 178 -33.79 -22.06 -4.87
C ALA A 178 -33.65 -20.56 -4.63
N GLY A 179 -33.76 -20.17 -3.37
CA GLY A 179 -33.42 -18.84 -2.88
C GLY A 179 -31.91 -18.64 -2.86
N VAL A 180 -31.51 -17.40 -3.15
CA VAL A 180 -30.11 -16.97 -3.21
C VAL A 180 -29.98 -15.71 -2.37
N TYR A 181 -29.08 -15.75 -1.40
CA TYR A 181 -28.84 -14.63 -0.48
C TYR A 181 -27.39 -14.23 -0.58
N SER A 182 -27.13 -12.95 -0.80
CA SER A 182 -25.79 -12.50 -1.14
C SER A 182 -25.36 -11.26 -0.38
N PHE A 183 -24.06 -11.21 -0.12
CA PHE A 183 -23.38 -10.05 0.42
C PHE A 183 -22.60 -9.39 -0.71
N ASN A 184 -22.84 -8.10 -0.91
CA ASN A 184 -22.07 -7.23 -1.78
C ASN A 184 -21.17 -6.36 -0.89
N LEU A 185 -19.98 -6.03 -1.39
CA LEU A 185 -18.99 -5.24 -0.66
C LEU A 185 -18.56 -4.05 -1.51
N THR A 186 -18.74 -2.83 -1.00
CA THR A 186 -18.03 -1.66 -1.52
C THR A 186 -16.73 -1.51 -0.76
N LEU A 187 -15.61 -1.67 -1.47
CA LEU A 187 -14.27 -1.44 -0.95
C LEU A 187 -13.84 -0.03 -1.31
N SER A 188 -13.34 0.74 -0.36
CA SER A 188 -12.72 2.04 -0.59
C SER A 188 -11.35 2.12 0.08
N TYR A 189 -10.34 2.61 -0.63
CA TYR A 189 -9.02 2.84 -0.09
C TYR A 189 -8.48 4.20 -0.54
N ASN A 190 -8.19 5.05 0.44
CA ASN A 190 -7.53 6.33 0.22
C ASN A 190 -6.14 6.29 0.88
N PRO A 191 -5.06 6.05 0.11
CA PRO A 191 -3.72 5.90 0.68
C PRO A 191 -3.25 7.22 1.30
N ILE A 192 -2.90 7.18 2.58
CA ILE A 192 -2.24 8.30 3.27
C ILE A 192 -0.74 8.04 3.27
N THR A 193 0.01 8.83 2.51
CA THR A 193 1.48 8.70 2.44
C THR A 193 2.18 9.77 3.27
N THR A 194 3.13 9.35 4.10
CA THR A 194 4.00 10.26 4.86
C THR A 194 4.81 11.14 3.91
N THR A 195 4.85 12.44 4.21
CA THR A 195 5.65 13.44 3.49
C THR A 195 6.44 14.25 4.50
N CYS A 196 7.69 14.57 4.19
CA CYS A 196 8.59 15.38 4.98
C CYS A 196 9.15 16.51 4.12
N LYS A 197 8.99 17.74 4.58
CA LYS A 197 9.48 18.94 3.91
C LYS A 197 10.71 19.47 4.64
N PRO A 198 11.84 19.74 3.95
CA PRO A 198 12.97 20.43 4.56
C PRO A 198 12.64 21.90 4.83
N ASP A 199 13.10 22.41 5.95
CA ASP A 199 13.23 23.84 6.22
C ASP A 199 14.51 24.38 5.54
N ASP A 200 14.52 25.66 5.19
CA ASP A 200 15.72 26.32 4.67
C ASP A 200 16.80 26.42 5.78
N LEU A 201 18.06 26.16 5.42
CA LEU A 201 19.19 26.20 6.33
C LEU A 201 20.25 27.19 5.82
N LEU A 202 20.57 28.19 6.64
CA LEU A 202 21.69 29.10 6.43
C LEU A 202 22.79 28.80 7.45
N ILE A 203 24.01 28.51 6.98
CA ILE A 203 25.20 28.33 7.82
C ILE A 203 26.18 29.46 7.52
N THR A 204 26.42 30.31 8.51
CA THR A 204 27.39 31.42 8.40
C THR A 204 28.68 31.05 9.12
N LEU A 205 29.79 30.98 8.38
CA LEU A 205 31.11 30.75 8.95
C LEU A 205 31.76 32.07 9.38
N ASP A 206 32.44 32.07 10.52
CA ASP A 206 33.19 33.24 10.98
C ASP A 206 34.38 33.51 10.04
N SER A 207 34.68 34.78 9.77
CA SER A 207 35.78 35.17 8.88
C SER A 207 37.13 34.59 9.33
N ILE A 208 37.94 34.15 8.37
CA ILE A 208 39.28 33.60 8.60
C ILE A 208 40.33 34.48 7.87
N PRO A 209 41.41 34.91 8.55
CA PRO A 209 42.53 35.56 7.88
C PRO A 209 43.18 34.64 6.85
N VAL A 210 43.58 35.18 5.70
CA VAL A 210 44.24 34.40 4.63
C VAL A 210 45.49 33.65 5.14
N SER A 211 46.24 34.25 6.07
CA SER A 211 47.43 33.63 6.68
C SER A 211 47.14 32.42 7.58
N GLN A 212 45.88 32.22 7.97
CA GLN A 212 45.45 31.10 8.81
C GLN A 212 44.75 29.99 7.99
N LEU A 213 44.60 30.19 6.67
CA LEU A 213 44.10 29.15 5.79
C LEU A 213 45.11 28.00 5.70
N PRO A 214 44.63 26.75 5.64
CA PRO A 214 45.51 25.59 5.53
C PRO A 214 46.12 25.48 4.12
N ALA A 215 47.06 24.55 3.95
CA ALA A 215 47.61 24.21 2.64
C ALA A 215 46.53 23.61 1.71
N THR A 216 46.72 23.78 0.39
CA THR A 216 45.87 23.18 -0.65
C THR A 216 45.55 21.71 -0.38
N GLY A 217 44.30 21.34 -0.56
CA GLY A 217 43.79 19.99 -0.33
C GLY A 217 43.22 19.78 1.08
N ASN A 218 43.32 20.76 1.97
CA ASN A 218 42.89 20.65 3.37
C ASN A 218 41.74 21.61 3.70
N LYS A 219 40.95 21.22 4.72
CA LYS A 219 39.92 22.06 5.33
C LYS A 219 40.48 22.87 6.50
N ALA A 220 39.91 24.04 6.74
CA ALA A 220 40.15 24.78 7.97
C ALA A 220 39.46 24.08 9.14
N THR A 221 40.20 23.81 10.22
CA THR A 221 39.64 23.25 11.46
C THR A 221 39.05 24.35 12.36
N ILE A 222 39.56 25.58 12.25
CA ILE A 222 39.01 26.75 12.92
C ILE A 222 37.75 27.25 12.21
N ASN A 223 36.85 27.89 12.97
CA ASN A 223 35.63 28.55 12.48
C ASN A 223 34.67 27.64 11.70
N SER A 224 34.78 26.32 11.81
CA SER A 224 33.76 25.39 11.31
C SER A 224 32.48 25.54 12.13
N LYS A 225 31.33 25.49 11.47
CA LYS A 225 30.02 25.60 12.13
C LYS A 225 29.14 24.43 11.74
N GLN A 226 28.44 23.89 12.71
CA GLN A 226 27.38 22.92 12.47
C GLN A 226 26.06 23.66 12.28
N GLY A 227 25.28 23.23 11.30
CA GLY A 227 23.86 23.53 11.15
C GLY A 227 23.08 22.24 10.98
N ASP A 228 21.84 22.23 11.45
CA ASP A 228 20.98 21.05 11.38
C ASP A 228 19.97 21.21 10.24
N ILE A 229 19.94 20.25 9.32
CA ILE A 229 18.85 20.14 8.35
C ILE A 229 17.64 19.57 9.08
N ILE A 230 16.56 20.35 9.15
CA ILE A 230 15.31 19.95 9.80
C ILE A 230 14.27 19.60 8.74
N LEU A 231 13.76 18.36 8.80
CA LEU A 231 12.61 17.94 8.01
C LEU A 231 11.36 17.92 8.89
N ARG A 232 10.26 18.52 8.43
CA ARG A 232 8.95 18.46 9.08
C ARG A 232 8.04 17.47 8.37
N CYS A 233 7.70 16.39 9.07
CA CYS A 233 6.90 15.30 8.52
C CYS A 233 5.40 15.45 8.85
N LYS A 234 4.56 15.13 7.88
CA LYS A 234 3.10 15.07 7.95
C LYS A 234 2.61 13.69 7.53
N ASN A 235 1.35 13.40 7.84
CA ASN A 235 0.71 12.13 7.48
C ASN A 235 1.46 10.93 8.09
N LEU A 236 1.87 11.08 9.35
CA LEU A 236 2.41 9.99 10.16
C LEU A 236 1.24 9.14 10.66
N LEU A 237 1.48 7.85 10.77
CA LEU A 237 0.45 6.85 10.99
C LEU A 237 0.53 6.31 12.43
N GLY A 238 -0.65 6.08 13.01
CA GLY A 238 -0.83 5.53 14.36
C GLY A 238 -0.39 6.46 15.49
N GLN A 239 -0.57 6.00 16.73
CA GLN A 239 -0.18 6.75 17.95
C GLN A 239 1.34 6.87 18.13
N GLN A 240 2.11 6.11 17.37
CA GLN A 240 3.58 6.07 17.44
C GLN A 240 4.25 6.97 16.39
N ASN A 241 3.50 7.81 15.66
CA ASN A 241 4.06 8.72 14.65
C ASN A 241 4.97 7.99 13.63
N GLN A 242 4.47 6.92 13.03
CA GLN A 242 5.27 6.07 12.14
C GLN A 242 5.17 6.50 10.68
N THR A 243 6.25 6.33 9.93
CA THR A 243 6.28 6.58 8.48
C THR A 243 5.54 5.50 7.71
N SER A 244 4.76 5.87 6.68
CA SER A 244 4.06 4.92 5.82
C SER A 244 4.95 4.32 4.73
N ARG A 245 6.08 4.96 4.44
CA ARG A 245 6.99 4.63 3.33
C ARG A 245 8.43 5.02 3.67
N LYS A 246 9.37 4.52 2.89
CA LYS A 246 10.79 4.84 3.04
C LYS A 246 11.09 6.23 2.47
N MET A 247 12.04 6.93 3.09
CA MET A 247 12.59 8.17 2.56
C MET A 247 14.11 8.24 2.72
N GLN A 248 14.74 8.98 1.82
CA GLN A 248 16.18 9.23 1.80
C GLN A 248 16.44 10.72 1.58
N VAL A 249 17.48 11.23 2.25
CA VAL A 249 17.84 12.65 2.21
C VAL A 249 19.24 12.81 1.66
N TYR A 250 19.41 13.71 0.69
CA TYR A 250 20.72 13.99 0.09
C TYR A 250 20.79 15.44 -0.40
N LEU A 251 22.00 15.91 -0.69
CA LEU A 251 22.23 17.26 -1.19
C LEU A 251 22.59 17.25 -2.67
N SER A 252 22.21 18.31 -3.39
CA SER A 252 22.65 18.58 -4.76
C SER A 252 23.06 20.03 -4.91
N SER A 253 23.97 20.36 -5.82
CA SER A 253 24.39 21.74 -6.05
C SER A 253 24.86 21.98 -7.48
N SER A 254 24.65 23.20 -7.97
CA SER A 254 25.28 23.77 -9.18
C SER A 254 26.61 24.46 -8.89
N ASP A 255 26.86 24.79 -7.63
CA ASP A 255 28.03 25.55 -7.18
C ASP A 255 29.18 24.60 -6.83
N LEU A 256 29.34 23.51 -7.57
CA LEU A 256 30.43 22.57 -7.35
C LEU A 256 31.70 23.02 -8.06
N LEU A 257 32.84 22.82 -7.40
CA LEU A 257 34.15 22.97 -8.05
C LEU A 257 34.25 21.97 -9.23
N THR A 258 34.78 22.42 -10.36
CA THR A 258 34.97 21.57 -11.56
C THR A 258 35.67 20.26 -11.20
N ASN A 259 35.11 19.15 -11.66
CA ASN A 259 35.55 17.77 -11.39
C ASN A 259 35.42 17.27 -9.93
N SER A 260 34.89 18.09 -9.02
CA SER A 260 34.60 17.71 -7.63
C SER A 260 33.10 17.60 -7.37
N ASN A 261 32.72 16.69 -6.47
CA ASN A 261 31.35 16.55 -5.95
C ASN A 261 31.26 16.81 -4.44
N THR A 262 32.36 17.20 -3.80
CA THR A 262 32.42 17.41 -2.34
C THR A 262 32.73 18.84 -1.96
N ILE A 263 33.20 19.64 -2.93
CA ILE A 263 33.65 21.02 -2.70
C ILE A 263 32.69 21.98 -3.40
N LEU A 264 32.08 22.85 -2.61
CA LEU A 264 31.26 23.97 -3.06
C LEU A 264 32.17 25.17 -3.35
N LYS A 265 32.14 25.71 -4.58
CA LYS A 265 32.84 26.94 -4.95
C LYS A 265 32.13 28.13 -4.29
N GLY A 266 32.87 28.93 -3.52
CA GLY A 266 32.34 30.12 -2.88
C GLY A 266 32.32 31.36 -3.78
N ALA A 267 33.14 31.37 -4.83
CA ALA A 267 33.22 32.42 -5.85
C ALA A 267 33.92 31.85 -7.10
N GLU A 268 33.67 32.43 -8.27
CA GLU A 268 34.27 31.97 -9.55
C GLU A 268 35.80 32.10 -9.60
N ASP A 269 36.36 33.11 -8.94
CA ASP A 269 37.79 33.42 -8.97
C ASP A 269 38.37 33.51 -7.56
N ASN A 270 38.18 32.46 -6.75
CA ASN A 270 38.84 32.32 -5.46
C ASN A 270 39.39 30.89 -5.32
N GLY A 271 40.47 30.73 -4.55
CA GLY A 271 41.07 29.43 -4.25
C GLY A 271 40.42 28.67 -3.08
N VAL A 272 39.40 29.28 -2.48
CA VAL A 272 38.71 28.81 -1.28
C VAL A 272 37.23 28.55 -1.58
N GLY A 273 36.70 27.49 -1.01
CA GLY A 273 35.29 27.16 -1.03
C GLY A 273 34.88 26.53 0.27
N PHE A 274 33.81 25.73 0.22
CA PHE A 274 33.26 25.07 1.38
C PHE A 274 33.28 23.55 1.18
N ILE A 275 33.56 22.83 2.26
CA ILE A 275 33.31 21.40 2.35
C ILE A 275 32.22 21.18 3.40
N LEU A 276 31.29 20.28 3.09
CA LEU A 276 30.27 19.84 4.02
C LEU A 276 30.64 18.47 4.56
N GLU A 277 30.44 18.26 5.86
CA GLU A 277 30.69 16.99 6.52
C GLU A 277 29.48 16.54 7.31
N SER A 278 29.22 15.23 7.26
CA SER A 278 28.21 14.54 8.07
C SER A 278 28.91 13.44 8.84
N ASN A 279 28.78 13.43 10.17
CA ASN A 279 29.48 12.48 11.05
C ASN A 279 31.00 12.41 10.79
N GLY A 280 31.62 13.57 10.52
CA GLY A 280 33.06 13.71 10.28
C GLY A 280 33.54 13.21 8.91
N SER A 281 32.64 12.79 8.01
CA SER A 281 32.98 12.39 6.63
C SER A 281 32.49 13.41 5.61
N PRO A 282 33.25 13.70 4.54
CA PRO A 282 32.81 14.58 3.47
C PRO A 282 31.49 14.13 2.83
N VAL A 283 30.59 15.09 2.62
CA VAL A 283 29.32 14.87 1.90
C VAL A 283 29.58 14.97 0.41
N THR A 284 29.22 13.92 -0.33
CA THR A 284 29.17 13.94 -1.78
C THR A 284 27.82 14.47 -2.22
N LEU A 285 27.82 15.64 -2.86
CA LEU A 285 26.65 16.26 -3.44
C LEU A 285 26.38 15.70 -4.83
N LEU A 286 25.11 15.51 -5.17
CA LEU A 286 24.70 15.23 -6.53
C LEU A 286 24.97 16.46 -7.39
N ASN A 287 25.77 16.29 -8.44
CA ASN A 287 25.94 17.34 -9.43
C ASN A 287 24.71 17.37 -10.35
N ILE A 288 23.98 18.49 -10.32
CA ILE A 288 22.72 18.68 -11.05
C ILE A 288 22.97 18.60 -12.58
N THR A 289 24.18 18.92 -13.03
CA THR A 289 24.59 18.87 -14.45
C THR A 289 25.19 17.53 -14.87
N ASN A 290 25.62 16.68 -13.93
CA ASN A 290 26.20 15.37 -14.23
C ASN A 290 26.02 14.38 -13.07
N SER A 291 24.95 13.57 -13.14
CA SER A 291 24.57 12.62 -12.08
C SER A 291 25.40 11.33 -12.01
N SER A 292 26.46 11.18 -12.82
CA SER A 292 27.20 9.91 -12.96
C SER A 292 28.00 9.48 -11.72
N LYS A 293 28.30 10.42 -10.81
CA LYS A 293 29.17 10.19 -9.65
C LYS A 293 28.45 9.87 -8.32
N GLY A 294 27.11 9.78 -8.34
CA GLY A 294 26.32 9.46 -7.15
C GLY A 294 26.26 10.59 -6.10
N TYR A 295 25.73 10.28 -4.92
CA TYR A 295 25.56 11.20 -3.79
C TYR A 295 25.64 10.47 -2.44
N THR A 296 25.95 11.19 -1.37
CA THR A 296 25.87 10.67 0.01
C THR A 296 24.43 10.68 0.49
N ASN A 297 23.91 9.53 0.90
CA ASN A 297 22.65 9.46 1.64
C ASN A 297 22.88 9.95 3.08
N LEU A 298 22.45 11.17 3.39
CA LEU A 298 22.63 11.80 4.69
C LEU A 298 21.75 11.16 5.77
N LYS A 299 20.55 10.72 5.37
CA LYS A 299 19.59 10.09 6.28
C LYS A 299 18.65 9.19 5.52
N GLU A 300 18.55 7.96 6.00
CA GLU A 300 17.48 7.04 5.63
C GLU A 300 16.50 6.91 6.79
N VAL A 301 15.21 6.97 6.46
CA VAL A 301 14.13 6.58 7.37
C VAL A 301 13.34 5.49 6.67
N ALA A 302 13.43 4.27 7.21
CA ALA A 302 12.69 3.13 6.67
C ALA A 302 11.17 3.31 6.86
N ALA A 303 10.37 2.61 6.07
CA ALA A 303 8.93 2.50 6.34
C ALA A 303 8.68 1.92 7.74
N LYS A 304 7.57 2.32 8.37
CA LYS A 304 7.16 1.96 9.73
C LYS A 304 8.08 2.48 10.84
N SER A 305 9.04 3.35 10.51
CA SER A 305 9.93 3.94 11.53
C SER A 305 9.19 4.99 12.34
N LYS A 306 9.33 4.92 13.67
CA LYS A 306 8.79 5.93 14.59
C LYS A 306 9.59 7.22 14.52
N LEU A 307 8.90 8.36 14.47
CA LEU A 307 9.49 9.70 14.63
C LEU A 307 9.08 10.29 15.98
N THR A 308 10.04 10.78 16.76
CA THR A 308 9.80 11.29 18.11
C THR A 308 8.98 12.58 18.10
N ASP A 309 9.34 13.56 17.27
CA ASP A 309 8.76 14.91 17.30
C ASP A 309 8.14 15.34 15.96
N THR A 310 7.74 14.37 15.13
CA THR A 310 7.35 14.59 13.71
C THR A 310 8.44 15.24 12.86
N THR A 311 9.64 15.44 13.41
CA THR A 311 10.78 16.03 12.73
C THR A 311 11.94 15.06 12.62
N VAL A 312 12.74 15.24 11.58
CA VAL A 312 14.04 14.57 11.42
C VAL A 312 15.11 15.64 11.38
N SER A 313 16.07 15.59 12.31
CA SER A 313 17.26 16.44 12.32
C SER A 313 18.47 15.69 11.76
N ILE A 314 19.25 16.36 10.91
CA ILE A 314 20.46 15.84 10.29
C ILE A 314 21.56 16.89 10.46
N PRO A 315 22.55 16.66 11.35
CA PRO A 315 23.63 17.62 11.58
C PRO A 315 24.62 17.63 10.41
N ILE A 316 24.95 18.82 9.93
CA ILE A 316 25.95 19.05 8.88
C ILE A 316 26.92 20.12 9.34
N THR A 317 28.22 19.83 9.22
CA THR A 317 29.28 20.79 9.51
C THR A 317 29.80 21.40 8.21
N ALA A 318 29.86 22.73 8.15
CA ALA A 318 30.51 23.45 7.07
C ALA A 318 31.88 23.97 7.53
N SER A 319 32.87 23.86 6.65
CA SER A 319 34.24 24.35 6.86
C SER A 319 34.77 24.99 5.58
N TYR A 320 35.66 25.97 5.70
CA TYR A 320 36.43 26.45 4.56
C TYR A 320 37.34 25.34 4.02
N TYR A 321 37.50 25.26 2.71
CA TYR A 321 38.39 24.31 2.03
C TYR A 321 39.25 25.03 0.99
N VAL A 322 40.56 24.79 1.02
CA VAL A 322 41.51 25.43 0.09
C VAL A 322 41.81 24.47 -1.05
N TYR A 323 41.43 24.82 -2.27
CA TYR A 323 41.67 24.02 -3.47
C TYR A 323 42.68 24.64 -4.45
N ASP A 324 42.97 25.94 -4.33
CA ASP A 324 44.01 26.60 -5.14
C ASP A 324 44.65 27.79 -4.39
N THR A 325 45.78 27.57 -3.72
CA THR A 325 46.50 28.63 -2.97
C THR A 325 46.89 29.84 -3.81
N ASN A 326 47.06 29.71 -5.14
CA ASN A 326 47.47 30.82 -6.00
C ASN A 326 46.34 31.80 -6.30
N LYS A 327 45.09 31.39 -6.06
CA LYS A 327 43.89 32.20 -6.29
C LYS A 327 43.23 32.68 -5.00
N VAL A 328 43.83 32.38 -3.84
CA VAL A 328 43.27 32.80 -2.55
C VAL A 328 43.32 34.31 -2.44
N LYS A 329 42.16 34.93 -2.24
CA LYS A 329 42.02 36.37 -2.01
C LYS A 329 40.93 36.66 -1.00
N SER A 330 41.07 37.78 -0.30
CA SER A 330 40.05 38.28 0.62
C SER A 330 38.77 38.64 -0.12
N GLY A 331 37.62 38.29 0.44
CA GLY A 331 36.32 38.59 -0.15
C GLY A 331 35.20 37.77 0.48
N VAL A 332 33.97 38.08 0.10
CA VAL A 332 32.78 37.30 0.47
C VAL A 332 32.74 36.03 -0.37
N LEU A 333 32.40 34.92 0.28
CA LEU A 333 32.19 33.61 -0.36
C LEU A 333 30.76 33.15 -0.04
N GLU A 334 30.09 32.62 -1.04
CA GLU A 334 28.72 32.12 -0.92
C GLU A 334 28.54 30.91 -1.84
N ALA A 335 27.82 29.90 -1.37
CA ALA A 335 27.47 28.74 -2.16
C ALA A 335 26.13 28.16 -1.70
N THR A 336 25.38 27.59 -2.65
CA THR A 336 24.05 27.03 -2.39
C THR A 336 24.04 25.52 -2.61
N ALA A 337 23.29 24.79 -1.78
CA ALA A 337 22.95 23.39 -2.01
C ALA A 337 21.45 23.18 -1.77
N LEU A 338 20.83 22.33 -2.59
CA LEU A 338 19.44 21.91 -2.46
C LEU A 338 19.34 20.67 -1.58
N ILE A 339 18.41 20.69 -0.62
CA ILE A 339 18.06 19.54 0.20
C ILE A 339 16.99 18.74 -0.53
N ASN A 340 17.33 17.51 -0.91
CA ASN A 340 16.42 16.61 -1.61
C ASN A 340 15.88 15.55 -0.66
N VAL A 341 14.57 15.32 -0.71
CA VAL A 341 13.91 14.20 -0.03
C VAL A 341 13.32 13.28 -1.08
N LYS A 342 13.90 12.09 -1.21
CA LYS A 342 13.43 11.03 -2.10
C LYS A 342 12.51 10.08 -1.32
N TYR A 343 11.40 9.69 -1.94
CA TYR A 343 10.50 8.66 -1.42
C TYR A 343 10.59 7.42 -2.30
N ASP A 344 10.54 6.26 -1.65
CA ASP A 344 10.32 4.96 -2.31
C ASP A 344 8.85 4.54 -2.13
#